data_AF-A0A9X3NGD3-F1
#
_entry.id   AF-A0A9X3NGD3-F1
#
_cell.length_a   1.000
_cell.length_b   1.000
_cell.length_c   1.000
_cell.angle_alpha   90.00
_cell.angle_beta   90.00
_cell.angle_gamma   90.00
#
_symmetry.space_group_name_H-M   'P 1'
#
loop_
_entity.id
_entity.type
_entity.pdbx_description
1 polymer ?
#
loop_
_entity_poly.entity_id
_entity_poly.type
_entity_poly.pdbx_seq_one_letter_code
_entity_poly.pdbx_strand_id
1 'polypeptide(L)'
;MRRIFWILVAAGLAWPAAAGAQRAAITQAMWDGQGDPVLLGQGVPEGKGRVSWRVCPAEERCRRIAGGIHIAPGYTPAGTRFELTVEYRGRRTRVLSKPWRGRVRAAFPPVLNGTPSVGSIVTPSTAVWSGGWDMVGPLDSLHVEACTTPPTGCVTVAYQDSPWDEPLVGTPVTIPAFAAGRYLQVVDKPQPRDALYGGPAYLTPQAAPPLRRDPAVAVSAPVRVAPALPGTLGSPFSAAAWARGR
;
A
#
# COMPACT_ATOMS: atom_id res chain seq x y z
N MET A 1 56.57 -1.78 -47.17
CA MET A 1 55.91 -2.41 -46.00
C MET A 1 54.39 -2.26 -46.17
N ARG A 2 53.69 -3.32 -46.58
CA ARG A 2 52.23 -3.31 -46.82
C ARG A 2 51.50 -3.64 -45.51
N ARG A 3 50.67 -2.73 -45.00
CA ARG A 3 49.75 -2.98 -43.89
C ARG A 3 48.37 -3.34 -44.46
N ILE A 4 47.92 -4.56 -44.18
CA ILE A 4 46.60 -5.09 -44.54
C ILE A 4 45.61 -4.64 -43.47
N PHE A 5 44.59 -3.88 -43.87
CA PHE A 5 43.43 -3.52 -43.05
C PHE A 5 42.41 -4.66 -43.12
N TRP A 6 42.10 -5.29 -41.99
CA TRP A 6 40.94 -6.17 -41.87
C TRP A 6 39.77 -5.35 -41.33
N ILE A 7 38.76 -5.13 -42.17
CA ILE A 7 37.45 -4.63 -41.75
C ILE A 7 36.61 -5.87 -41.36
N LEU A 8 36.43 -6.08 -40.07
CA LEU A 8 35.44 -7.02 -39.55
C LEU A 8 34.05 -6.37 -39.66
N VAL A 9 33.29 -6.80 -40.67
CA VAL A 9 31.85 -6.50 -40.76
C VAL A 9 31.13 -7.39 -39.76
N ALA A 10 30.82 -6.85 -38.58
CA ALA A 10 29.91 -7.48 -37.64
C ALA A 10 28.47 -7.37 -38.18
N ALA A 11 28.03 -8.40 -38.92
CA ALA A 11 26.62 -8.57 -39.26
C ALA A 11 25.85 -8.92 -37.99
N GLY A 12 25.38 -7.89 -37.27
CA GLY A 12 24.48 -8.05 -36.15
C GLY A 12 23.15 -8.60 -36.65
N LEU A 13 22.91 -9.89 -36.38
CA LEU A 13 21.60 -10.52 -36.49
C LEU A 13 20.66 -9.81 -35.50
N ALA A 14 19.88 -8.86 -36.00
CA ALA A 14 18.76 -8.31 -35.27
C ALA A 14 17.71 -9.43 -35.14
N TRP A 15 17.70 -10.12 -34.00
CA TRP A 15 16.57 -10.98 -33.66
C TRP A 15 15.31 -10.10 -33.62
N PRO A 16 14.25 -10.42 -34.38
CA PRO A 16 13.00 -9.73 -34.25
C PRO A 16 12.51 -9.94 -32.83
N ALA A 17 12.51 -8.87 -32.02
CA ALA A 17 11.82 -8.86 -30.75
C ALA A 17 10.36 -9.23 -31.05
N ALA A 18 9.93 -10.41 -30.62
CA ALA A 18 8.55 -10.84 -30.79
C ALA A 18 7.65 -9.78 -30.14
N ALA A 19 6.94 -9.00 -30.97
CA ALA A 19 6.00 -8.01 -30.48
C ALA A 19 5.00 -8.73 -29.55
N GLY A 20 5.09 -8.44 -28.26
CA GLY A 20 4.24 -9.09 -27.26
C GLY A 20 2.78 -8.96 -27.65
N ALA A 21 2.09 -10.08 -27.81
CA ALA A 21 0.68 -10.06 -28.18
C ALA A 21 -0.10 -9.24 -27.15
N GLN A 22 -0.86 -8.25 -27.62
CA GLN A 22 -1.65 -7.42 -26.74
C GLN A 22 -2.62 -8.27 -25.92
N ARG A 23 -2.76 -7.96 -24.63
CA ARG A 23 -3.61 -8.67 -23.67
C ARG A 23 -4.43 -7.68 -22.85
N ALA A 24 -5.55 -8.12 -22.31
CA ALA A 24 -6.28 -7.38 -21.29
C ALA A 24 -5.72 -7.75 -19.91
N ALA A 25 -5.60 -6.78 -19.01
CA ALA A 25 -5.19 -7.00 -17.62
C ALA A 25 -6.14 -6.28 -16.67
N ILE A 26 -6.53 -6.97 -15.60
CA ILE A 26 -7.30 -6.42 -14.49
C ILE A 26 -6.37 -6.35 -13.29
N THR A 27 -6.32 -5.18 -12.67
CA THR A 27 -5.53 -4.89 -11.49
C THR A 27 -6.45 -4.41 -10.38
N GLN A 28 -6.22 -4.87 -9.16
CA GLN A 28 -6.85 -4.25 -8.00
C GLN A 28 -6.07 -2.98 -7.66
N ALA A 29 -6.65 -1.83 -7.99
CA ALA A 29 -5.97 -0.55 -7.78
C ALA A 29 -6.01 -0.14 -6.30
N MET A 30 -7.17 -0.28 -5.66
CA MET A 30 -7.41 0.02 -4.25
C MET A 30 -8.74 -0.58 -3.78
N TRP A 31 -9.13 -0.23 -2.57
CA TRP A 31 -10.50 -0.36 -2.08
C TRP A 31 -11.08 1.01 -1.81
N ASP A 32 -12.39 1.14 -1.90
CA ASP A 32 -13.06 2.32 -1.40
C ASP A 32 -13.10 2.34 0.14
N GLY A 33 -13.64 3.40 0.74
CA GLY A 33 -13.72 3.50 2.19
C GLY A 33 -14.55 2.39 2.84
N GLN A 34 -15.43 1.73 2.08
CA GLN A 34 -16.22 0.60 2.57
C GLN A 34 -15.48 -0.73 2.44
N GLY A 35 -14.33 -0.80 1.78
CA GLY A 35 -13.60 -2.04 1.52
C GLY A 35 -14.10 -2.78 0.28
N ASP A 36 -14.92 -2.15 -0.55
CA ASP A 36 -15.35 -2.68 -1.84
C ASP A 36 -14.27 -2.42 -2.92
N PRO A 37 -14.22 -3.23 -3.99
CA PRO A 37 -13.10 -3.20 -4.92
C PRO A 37 -13.10 -1.93 -5.77
N VAL A 38 -11.93 -1.34 -5.98
CA VAL A 38 -11.68 -0.35 -7.04
C VAL A 38 -10.67 -0.94 -8.00
N LEU A 39 -11.10 -1.09 -9.26
CA LEU A 39 -10.37 -1.87 -10.25
C LEU A 39 -9.84 -0.98 -11.37
N LEU A 40 -8.67 -1.36 -11.88
CA LEU A 40 -8.07 -0.80 -13.07
C LEU A 40 -8.04 -1.88 -14.16
N GLY A 41 -8.40 -1.51 -15.38
CA GLY A 41 -8.42 -2.38 -16.55
C GLY A 41 -7.70 -1.72 -17.70
N GLN A 42 -6.72 -2.43 -18.26
CA GLN A 42 -5.86 -1.87 -19.30
C GLN A 42 -5.48 -2.91 -20.35
N GLY A 43 -5.14 -2.42 -21.54
CA GLY A 43 -4.45 -3.22 -22.56
C GLY A 43 -2.96 -3.25 -22.27
N VAL A 44 -2.35 -4.43 -22.17
CA VAL A 44 -0.91 -4.62 -21.99
C VAL A 44 -0.30 -4.97 -23.35
N PRO A 45 0.86 -4.41 -23.74
CA PRO A 45 1.74 -3.54 -22.94
C PRO A 45 1.47 -2.05 -23.04
N GLU A 46 0.76 -1.58 -24.08
CA GLU A 46 0.73 -0.13 -24.41
C GLU A 46 -0.22 0.72 -23.55
N GLY A 47 -1.02 0.13 -22.66
CA GLY A 47 -2.09 0.83 -21.91
C GLY A 47 -3.26 1.31 -22.78
N LYS A 48 -3.27 0.97 -24.08
CA LYS A 48 -4.22 1.50 -25.06
C LYS A 48 -5.39 0.55 -25.33
N GLY A 49 -6.46 1.14 -25.85
CA GLY A 49 -7.66 0.44 -26.31
C GLY A 49 -8.92 0.93 -25.61
N ARG A 50 -10.07 0.62 -26.21
CA ARG A 50 -11.36 0.83 -25.59
C ARG A 50 -11.63 -0.32 -24.63
N VAL A 51 -11.96 0.02 -23.38
CA VAL A 51 -12.27 -0.96 -22.35
C VAL A 51 -13.78 -1.08 -22.15
N SER A 52 -14.22 -2.28 -21.77
CA SER A 52 -15.58 -2.52 -21.31
C SER A 52 -15.61 -3.58 -20.23
N TRP A 53 -16.51 -3.41 -19.27
CA TRP A 53 -16.56 -4.20 -18.04
C TRP A 53 -17.86 -4.96 -17.90
N ARG A 54 -17.76 -6.16 -17.31
CA ARG A 54 -18.91 -6.89 -16.77
C ARG A 54 -18.61 -7.36 -15.36
N VAL A 55 -19.65 -7.38 -14.55
CA VAL A 55 -19.66 -7.98 -13.21
C VAL A 55 -20.39 -9.30 -13.32
N CYS A 56 -19.74 -10.37 -12.88
CA CYS A 56 -20.22 -11.75 -12.94
C CYS A 56 -20.34 -12.31 -11.52
N PRO A 57 -21.50 -12.15 -10.85
CA PRO A 57 -21.75 -12.82 -9.57
C PRO A 57 -21.67 -14.35 -9.73
N ALA A 58 -21.42 -15.08 -8.66
CA ALA A 58 -21.15 -16.52 -8.72
C ALA A 58 -22.31 -17.34 -9.31
N GLU A 59 -23.55 -16.96 -9.01
CA GLU A 59 -24.76 -17.71 -9.36
C GLU A 59 -25.68 -16.94 -10.33
N GLU A 60 -25.21 -15.80 -10.85
CA GLU A 60 -26.02 -14.92 -11.70
C GLU A 60 -25.36 -14.66 -13.05
N ARG A 61 -26.15 -14.17 -14.01
CA ARG A 61 -25.64 -13.79 -15.33
C ARG A 61 -24.77 -12.54 -15.22
N CYS A 62 -23.65 -12.53 -15.94
CA CYS A 62 -22.78 -11.36 -16.04
C CYS A 62 -23.54 -10.15 -16.61
N ARG A 63 -23.55 -9.05 -15.87
CA ARG A 63 -24.13 -7.77 -16.30
C ARG A 63 -23.05 -6.78 -16.72
N ARG A 64 -23.31 -5.99 -17.75
CA ARG A 64 -22.42 -4.89 -18.15
C ARG A 64 -22.51 -3.78 -17.10
N ILE A 65 -21.40 -3.14 -16.80
CA ILE A 65 -21.35 -1.93 -15.99
C ILE A 65 -20.73 -0.78 -16.78
N ALA A 66 -21.16 0.45 -16.50
CA ALA A 66 -20.54 1.64 -17.05
C ALA A 66 -19.18 1.86 -16.38
N GLY A 67 -18.22 2.37 -17.14
CA GLY A 67 -16.87 2.57 -16.63
C GLY A 67 -15.85 2.83 -17.74
N GLY A 68 -14.72 3.40 -17.35
CA GLY A 68 -13.55 3.55 -18.20
C GLY A 68 -12.45 2.57 -17.78
N ILE A 69 -11.20 3.04 -17.83
CA ILE A 69 -10.03 2.29 -17.33
C ILE A 69 -10.20 1.97 -15.83
N HIS A 70 -10.86 2.85 -15.09
CA HIS A 70 -11.19 2.64 -13.68
C HIS A 70 -12.68 2.33 -13.49
N ILE A 71 -12.97 1.44 -12.54
CA ILE A 71 -14.33 1.18 -12.06
C ILE A 71 -14.36 1.05 -10.54
N ALA A 72 -15.46 1.53 -9.94
CA ALA A 72 -15.83 1.30 -8.55
C ALA A 72 -17.27 0.76 -8.55
N PRO A 73 -17.47 -0.57 -8.65
CA PRO A 73 -18.80 -1.18 -8.73
C PRO A 73 -19.67 -0.97 -7.46
N GLY A 74 -19.07 -0.51 -6.36
CA GLY A 74 -19.70 -0.45 -5.05
C GLY A 74 -19.80 -1.83 -4.42
N TYR A 75 -20.85 -2.06 -3.62
CA TYR A 75 -21.08 -3.32 -2.92
C TYR A 75 -20.93 -4.52 -3.86
N THR A 76 -19.96 -5.39 -3.55
CA THR A 76 -19.64 -6.56 -4.35
C THR A 76 -19.71 -7.83 -3.49
N PRO A 77 -20.69 -8.72 -3.73
CA PRO A 77 -20.78 -9.99 -3.01
C PRO A 77 -19.56 -10.88 -3.21
N ALA A 78 -19.25 -11.71 -2.22
CA ALA A 78 -18.24 -12.75 -2.37
C ALA A 78 -18.60 -13.71 -3.53
N GLY A 79 -17.58 -14.27 -4.16
CA GLY A 79 -17.69 -15.09 -5.37
C GLY A 79 -17.76 -14.30 -6.68
N THR A 80 -17.99 -12.98 -6.63
CA THR A 80 -18.07 -12.14 -7.83
C THR A 80 -16.75 -12.11 -8.60
N ARG A 81 -16.82 -12.30 -9.91
CA ARG A 81 -15.71 -12.09 -10.85
C ARG A 81 -15.95 -10.88 -11.72
N PHE A 82 -14.86 -10.29 -12.20
CA PHE A 82 -14.89 -9.14 -13.07
C PHE A 82 -14.30 -9.49 -14.41
N GLU A 83 -15.02 -9.15 -15.47
CA GLU A 83 -14.58 -9.38 -16.83
C GLU A 83 -14.23 -8.05 -17.46
N LEU A 84 -13.03 -7.99 -18.03
CA LEU A 84 -12.55 -6.88 -18.82
C LEU A 84 -12.42 -7.35 -20.27
N THR A 85 -13.00 -6.57 -21.17
CA THR A 85 -12.71 -6.64 -22.60
C THR A 85 -11.93 -5.39 -23.00
N VAL A 86 -10.83 -5.57 -23.71
CA VAL A 86 -10.05 -4.50 -24.36
C VAL A 86 -10.11 -4.66 -25.87
N GLU A 87 -10.43 -3.59 -26.59
CA GLU A 87 -10.42 -3.51 -28.04
C GLU A 87 -9.41 -2.47 -28.53
N TYR A 88 -8.44 -2.87 -29.35
CA TYR A 88 -7.43 -1.98 -29.91
C TYR A 88 -7.00 -2.47 -31.29
N ARG A 89 -6.92 -1.55 -32.26
CA ARG A 89 -6.56 -1.86 -33.66
C ARG A 89 -7.35 -3.04 -34.25
N GLY A 90 -8.66 -3.09 -33.98
CA GLY A 90 -9.56 -4.16 -34.43
C GLY A 90 -9.41 -5.50 -33.71
N ARG A 91 -8.44 -5.64 -32.79
CA ARG A 91 -8.26 -6.85 -31.97
C ARG A 91 -8.99 -6.71 -30.64
N ARG A 92 -9.79 -7.72 -30.31
CA ARG A 92 -10.50 -7.83 -29.03
C ARG A 92 -9.84 -8.88 -28.14
N THR A 93 -9.54 -8.52 -26.90
CA THR A 93 -9.03 -9.43 -25.87
C THR A 93 -9.90 -9.37 -24.63
N ARG A 94 -10.03 -10.49 -23.94
CA ARG A 94 -10.88 -10.64 -22.75
C ARG A 94 -10.10 -11.32 -21.64
N VAL A 95 -10.30 -10.87 -20.41
CA VAL A 95 -9.75 -11.48 -19.21
C VAL A 95 -10.82 -11.49 -18.12
N LEU A 96 -10.76 -12.50 -17.25
CA LEU A 96 -11.63 -12.64 -16.09
C LEU A 96 -10.77 -12.61 -14.83
N SER A 97 -11.19 -11.85 -13.82
CA SER A 97 -10.50 -11.78 -12.53
C SER A 97 -10.64 -13.09 -11.75
N LYS A 98 -9.83 -13.22 -10.70
CA LYS A 98 -10.09 -14.17 -9.62
C LYS A 98 -11.41 -13.83 -8.91
N PRO A 99 -12.06 -14.80 -8.24
CA PRO A 99 -13.26 -14.52 -7.46
C PRO A 99 -12.95 -13.57 -6.30
N TRP A 100 -13.79 -12.56 -6.12
CA TRP A 100 -13.79 -11.66 -4.98
C TRP A 100 -14.15 -12.42 -3.71
N ARG A 101 -13.36 -12.30 -2.65
CA ARG A 101 -13.60 -12.99 -1.37
C ARG A 101 -14.54 -12.22 -0.43
N GLY A 102 -15.16 -11.16 -0.94
CA GLY A 102 -15.97 -10.24 -0.16
C GLY A 102 -15.20 -9.00 0.26
N ARG A 103 -15.95 -8.05 0.84
CA ARG A 103 -15.45 -6.76 1.32
C ARG A 103 -14.20 -6.92 2.20
N VAL A 104 -13.22 -6.06 1.95
CA VAL A 104 -12.01 -6.03 2.79
C VAL A 104 -12.32 -5.42 4.14
N ARG A 105 -11.94 -6.16 5.19
CA ARG A 105 -12.12 -5.76 6.59
C ARG A 105 -11.06 -6.42 7.46
N ALA A 106 -10.69 -5.76 8.55
CA ALA A 106 -9.83 -6.36 9.56
C ALA A 106 -10.57 -7.49 10.29
N ALA A 107 -9.99 -8.69 10.26
CA ALA A 107 -10.36 -9.80 11.12
C ALA A 107 -9.79 -9.61 12.54
N PHE A 108 -8.58 -9.07 12.65
CA PHE A 108 -7.97 -8.65 13.91
C PHE A 108 -7.40 -7.23 13.77
N PRO A 109 -7.57 -6.36 14.79
CA PRO A 109 -7.04 -5.01 14.76
C PRO A 109 -5.51 -5.02 14.82
N PRO A 110 -4.84 -3.91 14.42
CA PRO A 110 -3.42 -3.76 14.64
C PRO A 110 -3.13 -3.61 16.14
N VAL A 111 -1.88 -3.84 16.52
CA VAL A 111 -1.45 -3.84 17.93
C VAL A 111 -0.25 -2.91 18.10
N LEU A 112 -0.24 -2.18 19.22
CA LEU A 112 0.93 -1.46 19.68
C LEU A 112 1.56 -2.21 20.85
N ASN A 113 2.75 -2.78 20.65
CA ASN A 113 3.48 -3.47 21.71
C ASN A 113 4.35 -2.49 22.48
N GLY A 114 4.46 -2.70 23.80
CA GLY A 114 5.17 -1.82 24.72
C GLY A 114 4.24 -0.92 25.54
N THR A 115 4.81 -0.20 26.51
CA THR A 115 4.06 0.75 27.34
C THR A 115 4.38 2.17 26.88
N PRO A 116 3.40 2.92 26.32
CA PRO A 116 3.64 4.25 25.81
C PRO A 116 3.93 5.26 26.93
N SER A 117 5.14 5.78 26.95
CA SER A 117 5.57 6.92 27.75
C SER A 117 6.54 7.75 26.94
N VAL A 118 6.64 9.05 27.16
CA VAL A 118 7.62 9.88 26.44
C VAL A 118 9.03 9.29 26.57
N GLY A 119 9.71 9.13 25.43
CA GLY A 119 11.05 8.54 25.34
C GLY A 119 11.10 7.02 25.37
N SER A 120 9.99 6.32 25.65
CA SER A 120 9.96 4.86 25.52
C SER A 120 9.87 4.42 24.07
N ILE A 121 10.18 3.16 23.83
CA ILE A 121 10.05 2.49 22.55
C ILE A 121 8.76 1.67 22.55
N VAL A 122 8.02 1.78 21.45
CA VAL A 122 6.89 0.90 21.13
C VAL A 122 7.13 0.24 19.78
N THR A 123 6.44 -0.87 19.53
CA THR A 123 6.59 -1.61 18.28
C THR A 123 5.21 -1.92 17.70
N PRO A 124 4.86 -1.36 16.53
CA PRO A 124 3.56 -1.60 15.93
C PRO A 124 3.53 -2.94 15.17
N SER A 125 2.34 -3.52 15.11
CA SER A 125 2.02 -4.72 14.32
C SER A 125 0.77 -4.46 13.48
N THR A 126 0.73 -5.01 12.28
CA THR A 126 -0.37 -4.82 11.34
C THR A 126 -1.64 -5.54 11.77
N ALA A 127 -2.76 -5.11 11.20
CA ALA A 127 -4.01 -5.81 11.28
C ALA A 127 -3.94 -7.13 10.49
N VAL A 128 -4.79 -8.08 10.87
CA VAL A 128 -5.02 -9.26 10.04
C VAL A 128 -6.24 -8.97 9.18
N TRP A 129 -6.07 -8.93 7.87
CA TRP A 129 -7.14 -8.61 6.95
C TRP A 129 -7.93 -9.86 6.51
N SER A 130 -9.13 -9.65 5.97
CA SER A 130 -9.94 -10.65 5.28
C SER A 130 -10.67 -10.01 4.09
N GLY A 131 -11.17 -10.83 3.16
CA GLY A 131 -11.80 -10.35 1.92
C GLY A 131 -10.81 -10.20 0.77
N GLY A 132 -11.09 -9.35 -0.22
CA GLY A 132 -10.12 -9.02 -1.27
C GLY A 132 -10.08 -10.00 -2.45
N TRP A 133 -9.14 -9.79 -3.37
CA TRP A 133 -8.63 -10.86 -4.26
C TRP A 133 -7.34 -11.41 -3.66
N ASP A 134 -7.25 -12.74 -3.50
CA ASP A 134 -6.05 -13.50 -3.12
C ASP A 134 -5.03 -12.71 -2.30
N MET A 135 -5.36 -12.48 -1.02
CA MET A 135 -4.46 -11.81 -0.08
C MET A 135 -3.26 -12.68 0.27
N VAL A 136 -2.29 -12.78 -0.64
CA VAL A 136 -0.93 -13.16 -0.30
C VAL A 136 -0.19 -11.85 0.00
N GLY A 137 -0.30 -11.43 1.27
CA GLY A 137 0.36 -10.27 1.88
C GLY A 137 -0.15 -8.93 1.37
N PRO A 138 -1.17 -8.29 1.98
CA PRO A 138 -1.37 -6.88 1.74
C PRO A 138 -0.07 -6.16 2.12
N LEU A 139 0.41 -5.31 1.22
CA LEU A 139 1.29 -4.23 1.65
C LEU A 139 0.43 -3.36 2.57
N ASP A 140 0.96 -2.86 3.67
CA ASP A 140 0.15 -2.15 4.66
C ASP A 140 0.60 -0.68 4.73
N SER A 141 -0.36 0.24 4.66
CA SER A 141 -0.17 1.63 5.06
C SER A 141 -0.33 1.68 6.58
N LEU A 142 0.79 1.55 7.30
CA LEU A 142 0.82 1.50 8.76
C LEU A 142 1.24 2.85 9.32
N HIS A 143 0.46 3.39 10.25
CA HIS A 143 0.75 4.64 10.93
C HIS A 143 0.70 4.43 12.44
N VAL A 144 1.59 5.10 13.16
CA VAL A 144 1.48 5.34 14.60
C VAL A 144 1.06 6.79 14.77
N GLU A 145 -0.07 7.02 15.44
CA GLU A 145 -0.66 8.35 15.55
C GLU A 145 -0.98 8.73 16.99
N ALA A 146 -0.71 9.99 17.34
CA ALA A 146 -0.99 10.56 18.66
C ALA A 146 -2.14 11.58 18.58
N CYS A 147 -3.29 11.19 19.11
CA CYS A 147 -4.53 11.96 19.11
C CYS A 147 -4.79 12.65 20.44
N THR A 148 -5.25 13.90 20.40
CA THR A 148 -5.75 14.57 21.62
C THR A 148 -7.03 13.92 22.12
N THR A 149 -7.93 13.55 21.21
CA THR A 149 -9.19 12.85 21.52
C THR A 149 -9.55 11.95 20.34
N PRO A 150 -9.29 10.63 20.41
CA PRO A 150 -9.61 9.70 19.33
C PRO A 150 -11.07 9.80 18.88
N PRO A 151 -11.36 9.76 17.55
CA PRO A 151 -10.42 9.62 16.43
C PRO A 151 -9.90 10.98 15.88
N THR A 152 -10.03 12.07 16.62
CA THR A 152 -9.75 13.45 16.18
C THR A 152 -8.47 14.05 16.78
N GLY A 153 -7.96 15.12 16.15
CA GLY A 153 -6.77 15.83 16.62
C GLY A 153 -5.50 14.99 16.62
N CYS A 154 -5.42 14.05 15.66
CA CYS A 154 -4.29 13.14 15.50
C CYS A 154 -3.13 13.80 14.77
N VAL A 155 -1.91 13.41 15.16
CA VAL A 155 -0.66 13.76 14.50
C VAL A 155 0.13 12.48 14.31
N THR A 156 0.67 12.29 13.12
CA THR A 156 1.47 11.12 12.78
C THR A 156 2.83 11.16 13.48
N VAL A 157 3.14 10.09 14.21
CA VAL A 157 4.39 9.90 14.97
C VAL A 157 5.40 9.12 14.13
N ALA A 158 4.93 8.07 13.44
CA ALA A 158 5.68 7.26 12.50
C ALA A 158 4.71 6.75 11.43
N TYR A 159 5.18 6.52 10.21
CA TYR A 159 4.34 5.99 9.15
C TYR A 159 5.16 5.17 8.14
N GLN A 160 4.43 4.35 7.40
CA GLN A 160 4.84 3.67 6.19
C GLN A 160 3.69 3.83 5.20
N ASP A 161 3.92 4.50 4.07
CA ASP A 161 2.90 4.70 3.02
C ASP A 161 3.27 4.01 1.71
N SER A 162 4.55 3.65 1.55
CA SER A 162 5.10 3.02 0.37
C SER A 162 5.71 1.66 0.70
N PRO A 163 5.63 0.67 -0.20
CA PRO A 163 6.39 -0.59 -0.08
C PRO A 163 7.90 -0.37 -0.17
N TRP A 164 8.33 0.80 -0.61
CA TRP A 164 9.74 1.19 -0.69
C TRP A 164 10.25 1.88 0.58
N ASP A 165 9.34 2.24 1.50
CA ASP A 165 9.74 2.75 2.81
C ASP A 165 10.29 1.58 3.66
N GLU A 166 11.13 1.91 4.64
CA GLU A 166 11.51 0.94 5.65
C GLU A 166 10.25 0.40 6.34
N PRO A 167 10.12 -0.93 6.51
CA PRO A 167 8.91 -1.52 7.06
C PRO A 167 8.70 -1.01 8.48
N LEU A 168 7.54 -0.45 8.76
CA LEU A 168 7.20 0.01 10.11
C LEU A 168 6.81 -1.18 11.02
N VAL A 169 6.34 -2.28 10.44
CA VAL A 169 5.99 -3.51 11.16
C VAL A 169 7.22 -4.04 11.91
N GLY A 170 7.10 -4.18 13.23
CA GLY A 170 8.22 -4.66 14.04
C GLY A 170 9.33 -3.62 14.28
N THR A 171 9.25 -2.45 13.65
CA THR A 171 10.26 -1.39 13.79
C THR A 171 10.04 -0.59 15.08
N PRO A 172 11.07 -0.44 15.93
CA PRO A 172 11.02 0.43 17.11
C PRO A 172 10.64 1.87 16.78
N VAL A 173 9.62 2.39 17.47
CA VAL A 173 9.21 3.80 17.41
C VAL A 173 9.42 4.44 18.78
N THR A 174 10.27 5.46 18.85
CA THR A 174 10.46 6.25 20.07
C THR A 174 9.32 7.25 20.22
N ILE A 175 8.67 7.26 21.38
CA ILE A 175 7.55 8.17 21.65
C ILE A 175 8.06 9.61 21.85
N PRO A 176 7.65 10.58 21.01
CA PRO A 176 8.14 11.95 21.09
C PRO A 176 7.48 12.71 22.25
N ALA A 177 8.16 13.76 22.73
CA ALA A 177 7.69 14.56 23.86
C ALA A 177 6.30 15.20 23.64
N PHE A 178 5.97 15.59 22.41
CA PHE A 178 4.66 16.19 22.10
C PHE A 178 3.49 15.21 22.30
N ALA A 179 3.76 13.90 22.37
CA ALA A 179 2.74 12.89 22.59
C ALA A 179 2.31 12.78 24.06
N ALA A 180 2.99 13.45 25.01
CA ALA A 180 2.63 13.42 26.42
C ALA A 180 1.14 13.73 26.66
N GLY A 181 0.44 12.83 27.37
CA GLY A 181 -0.98 12.98 27.70
C GLY A 181 -1.95 12.75 26.54
N ARG A 182 -1.46 12.51 25.32
CA ARG A 182 -2.26 12.12 24.16
C ARG A 182 -2.60 10.62 24.19
N TYR A 183 -3.48 10.21 23.29
CA TYR A 183 -3.79 8.81 23.02
C TYR A 183 -3.02 8.34 21.80
N LEU A 184 -2.22 7.31 21.96
CA LEU A 184 -1.47 6.68 20.90
C LEU A 184 -2.28 5.52 20.31
N GLN A 185 -2.31 5.42 18.99
CA GLN A 185 -2.97 4.35 18.24
C GLN A 185 -2.10 3.89 17.08
N VAL A 186 -2.22 2.61 16.73
CA VAL A 186 -1.77 2.10 15.44
C VAL A 186 -2.96 2.11 14.50
N VAL A 187 -2.76 2.68 13.32
CA VAL A 187 -3.76 2.77 12.27
C VAL A 187 -3.20 2.05 11.06
N ASP A 188 -3.95 1.11 10.55
CA ASP A 188 -3.52 0.25 9.45
C ASP A 188 -4.56 0.29 8.33
N LYS A 189 -4.08 0.50 7.11
CA LYS A 189 -4.89 0.45 5.90
C LYS A 189 -4.22 -0.56 4.97
N PRO A 190 -4.95 -1.61 4.52
CA PRO A 190 -4.35 -2.55 3.60
C PRO A 190 -4.07 -1.81 2.29
N GLN A 191 -3.14 -2.33 1.51
CA GLN A 191 -2.84 -1.92 0.14
C GLN A 191 -2.84 -3.17 -0.76
N PRO A 192 -3.45 -3.11 -1.96
CA PRO A 192 -3.42 -4.26 -2.84
C PRO A 192 -2.01 -4.44 -3.41
N ARG A 193 -1.60 -5.69 -3.60
CA ARG A 193 -0.28 -6.04 -4.12
C ARG A 193 0.09 -5.33 -5.43
N ASP A 194 -0.92 -5.16 -6.28
CA ASP A 194 -0.76 -4.56 -7.61
C ASP A 194 -1.12 -3.06 -7.61
N ALA A 195 -1.17 -2.41 -6.43
CA ALA A 195 -1.41 -0.98 -6.33
C ALA A 195 -0.37 -0.21 -7.14
N LEU A 196 -0.84 0.81 -7.86
CA LEU A 196 0.04 1.82 -8.42
C LEU A 196 0.42 2.78 -7.31
N TYR A 197 1.69 2.77 -6.91
CA TYR A 197 2.23 3.65 -5.91
C TYR A 197 2.59 5.00 -6.53
N GLY A 198 1.89 6.04 -6.10
CA GLY A 198 2.16 7.43 -6.45
C GLY A 198 1.60 8.31 -5.35
N GLY A 199 2.45 8.74 -4.44
CA GLY A 199 2.08 9.57 -3.29
C GLY A 199 3.16 10.61 -3.00
N PRO A 200 2.81 11.68 -2.28
CA PRO A 200 3.80 12.63 -1.78
C PRO A 200 4.76 11.91 -0.82
N ALA A 201 6.05 12.23 -0.94
CA ALA A 201 7.02 11.90 0.09
C ALA A 201 6.99 12.98 1.16
N TYR A 202 6.87 12.58 2.43
CA TYR A 202 6.95 13.51 3.56
C TYR A 202 8.34 13.50 4.15
N LEU A 203 8.89 14.68 4.44
CA LEU A 203 10.23 14.81 5.03
C LEU A 203 10.24 14.52 6.54
N THR A 204 9.07 14.58 7.18
CA THR A 204 8.89 14.27 8.60
C THR A 204 7.59 13.51 8.82
N PRO A 205 7.50 12.66 9.86
CA PRO A 205 6.25 11.96 10.16
C PRO A 205 5.07 12.90 10.38
N GLN A 206 5.28 14.06 11.01
CA GLN A 206 4.21 15.01 11.32
C GLN A 206 3.65 15.73 10.09
N ALA A 207 4.39 15.73 8.97
CA ALA A 207 3.92 16.26 7.70
C ALA A 207 3.00 15.26 6.96
N ALA A 208 3.11 13.96 7.29
CA ALA A 208 2.19 12.96 6.77
C ALA A 208 0.81 13.16 7.44
N PRO A 209 -0.28 13.28 6.65
CA PRO A 209 -1.60 13.42 7.22
C PRO A 209 -2.01 12.12 7.93
N PRO A 210 -2.72 12.21 9.07
CA PRO A 210 -3.40 11.07 9.68
C PRO A 210 -4.22 10.28 8.67
N LEU A 211 -4.22 8.95 8.78
CA LEU A 211 -5.07 8.12 7.93
C LEU A 211 -6.55 8.41 8.17
N ARG A 212 -7.40 8.39 7.15
CA ARG A 212 -8.84 8.56 7.36
C ARG A 212 -9.43 7.27 7.98
N ARG A 213 -10.21 7.39 9.07
CA ARG A 213 -10.79 6.24 9.79
C ARG A 213 -12.05 5.72 9.10
N ASP A 214 -11.87 5.19 7.90
CA ASP A 214 -12.94 4.55 7.13
C ASP A 214 -13.12 3.08 7.55
N PRO A 215 -14.24 2.42 7.21
CA PRO A 215 -14.43 0.98 7.45
C PRO A 215 -13.32 0.04 6.93
N ALA A 216 -12.60 0.45 5.88
CA ALA A 216 -11.43 -0.27 5.36
C ALA A 216 -10.09 0.09 6.05
N VAL A 217 -10.14 0.78 7.20
CA VAL A 217 -8.99 1.15 8.02
C VAL A 217 -9.17 0.57 9.42
N ALA A 218 -8.19 -0.17 9.87
CA ALA A 218 -8.18 -0.81 11.17
C ALA A 218 -7.45 0.09 12.18
N VAL A 219 -7.95 0.14 13.40
CA VAL A 219 -7.38 1.01 14.45
C VAL A 219 -7.22 0.18 15.72
N SER A 220 -6.07 0.31 16.38
CA SER A 220 -5.84 -0.30 17.68
C SER A 220 -6.66 0.41 18.76
N ALA A 221 -6.81 -0.25 19.92
CA ALA A 221 -7.30 0.42 21.11
C ALA A 221 -6.40 1.64 21.44
N PRO A 222 -6.96 2.79 21.85
CA PRO A 222 -6.17 3.95 22.23
C PRO A 222 -5.47 3.71 23.56
N VAL A 223 -4.18 4.03 23.63
CA VAL A 223 -3.38 3.93 24.85
C VAL A 223 -2.87 5.31 25.24
N ARG A 224 -3.15 5.75 26.46
CA ARG A 224 -2.72 7.06 26.93
C ARG A 224 -1.21 7.07 27.15
N VAL A 225 -0.54 8.08 26.61
CA VAL A 225 0.90 8.25 26.74
C VAL A 225 1.22 8.89 28.09
N ALA A 226 1.98 8.18 28.91
CA ALA A 226 2.48 8.69 30.18
C ALA A 226 3.57 9.77 29.94
N PRO A 227 3.73 10.73 30.88
CA PRO A 227 4.88 11.64 30.85
C PRO A 227 6.20 10.84 30.93
N ALA A 228 7.32 11.51 30.63
CA ALA A 228 8.63 10.89 30.79
C ALA A 228 8.84 10.47 32.26
N LEU A 229 9.41 9.29 32.48
CA LEU A 229 9.79 8.87 33.82
C LEU A 229 10.89 9.81 34.35
N PRO A 230 10.72 10.39 35.56
CA PRO A 230 11.78 11.16 36.20
C PRO A 230 13.00 10.25 36.41
N GLY A 231 14.14 10.56 35.77
CA GLY A 231 15.39 9.82 35.94
C GLY A 231 15.98 9.17 34.68
N THR A 232 15.26 9.15 33.55
CA THR A 232 15.80 8.66 32.26
C THR A 232 16.57 9.73 31.46
N LEU A 233 17.02 10.80 32.12
CA LEU A 233 17.87 11.83 31.51
C LEU A 233 19.32 11.34 31.48
N GLY A 234 19.70 10.73 30.36
CA GLY A 234 21.10 10.60 29.95
C GLY A 234 21.78 9.31 30.38
N SER A 235 21.85 8.34 29.47
CA SER A 235 23.05 7.51 29.39
C SER A 235 24.09 8.33 28.59
N PRO A 236 25.19 8.82 29.19
CA PRO A 236 26.11 9.76 28.57
C PRO A 236 27.03 9.16 27.47
N PHE A 237 26.68 8.03 26.87
CA PHE A 237 27.59 7.24 26.03
C PHE A 237 27.85 7.75 24.60
N SER A 238 27.43 8.98 24.23
CA SER A 238 27.67 9.50 22.86
C SER A 238 28.54 10.75 22.74
N ALA A 239 29.23 11.20 23.79
CA ALA A 239 30.09 12.39 23.71
C ALA A 239 31.62 12.13 23.68
N ALA A 240 32.10 10.88 23.60
CA ALA A 240 33.53 10.59 23.76
C ALA A 240 34.34 10.27 22.47
N ALA A 241 33.78 10.43 21.26
CA ALA A 241 34.45 9.94 20.04
C ALA A 241 35.13 11.01 19.15
N TRP A 242 35.14 12.31 19.50
CA TRP A 242 35.66 13.37 18.62
C TRP A 242 36.85 14.19 19.17
N ALA A 243 37.54 13.72 20.22
CA ALA A 243 38.62 14.49 20.87
C ALA A 243 40.00 13.80 20.92
N ARG A 244 40.35 12.91 19.97
CA ARG A 244 41.73 12.45 19.80
C ARG A 244 42.11 12.35 18.33
N GLY A 245 42.75 13.41 17.85
CA GLY A 245 43.26 13.55 16.49
C GLY A 245 43.92 14.92 16.27
N ARG A 246 44.89 15.26 17.11
CA ARG A 246 45.97 16.22 16.81
C ARG A 246 47.27 15.61 17.29
#